data_AF-A0A7S4A640-F1
#
_entry.id   AF-A0A7S4A640-F1
#
_cell.length_a   1.000
_cell.length_b   1.000
_cell.length_c   1.000
_cell.angle_alpha   90.00
_cell.angle_beta   90.00
_cell.angle_gamma   90.00
#
_symmetry.space_group_name_H-M   'P 1'
#
loop_
_entity.id
_entity.type
_entity.pdbx_description
1 polymer ?
#
loop_
_entity_poly.entity_id
_entity_poly.type
_entity_poly.pdbx_seq_one_letter_code
_entity_poly.pdbx_strand_id
1 'polypeptide(L)'
;FLVAAAQRIHEHYCVFHARLHTFQSARVDAAVGGSHTQTTSMLLARTLQRRAGARAARSFAGIEKTLDGKRSTEEERFIREQEKANKAKRGANVKEITTVGVVGLGLMGHGIAQISAAAGFQTVGVDLNAEVLANGQKAIETSVAKLNSRKASKNPDFDAPAATEETLARLSYASTVDAVAQCDLIVEAIVEDASIKQKFYADLGERAKAEAIFASNTSSLAVAPMAAASQRPDRFVGLHYFNPVQLMKLCEVVQTPEVDDEVVELVDGWARLTGKITVRCKDTPGFIVNRLLVPNLAAAIAMAERGDAAIQDIDAAMCLGAGHPMGPLQLADYVGLDTCLSILKGWCAQYPDEPAFFVPPSLTAKVAAGKLGRKSGEGYYVWGDGPASTKPSGVSG
;
A
#
# COMPACT_ATOMS: atom_id res chain seq x y z
N PHE A 1 -22.76 -18.78 6.83
CA PHE A 1 -21.37 -18.40 6.55
C PHE A 1 -20.54 -18.25 7.85
N LEU A 2 -20.93 -17.39 8.79
CA LEU A 2 -20.28 -17.26 10.11
C LEU A 2 -20.22 -18.57 10.93
N VAL A 3 -21.28 -19.39 10.89
CA VAL A 3 -21.31 -20.71 11.57
C VAL A 3 -20.31 -21.70 10.96
N ALA A 4 -20.13 -21.69 9.64
CA ALA A 4 -19.19 -22.58 8.94
C ALA A 4 -17.73 -22.15 9.12
N ALA A 5 -17.46 -20.84 9.24
CA ALA A 5 -16.17 -20.31 9.62
C ALA A 5 -15.84 -20.63 11.09
N ALA A 6 -16.81 -20.49 12.00
CA ALA A 6 -16.66 -20.87 13.41
C ALA A 6 -16.41 -22.38 13.58
N GLN A 7 -17.05 -23.24 12.77
CA GLN A 7 -16.81 -24.69 12.78
C GLN A 7 -15.41 -25.06 12.29
N ARG A 8 -14.88 -24.42 11.24
CA ARG A 8 -13.50 -24.66 10.79
C ARG A 8 -12.46 -24.17 11.78
N ILE A 9 -12.73 -23.03 12.44
CA ILE A 9 -11.89 -22.53 13.53
C ILE A 9 -11.94 -23.52 14.71
N HIS A 10 -13.12 -24.03 15.07
CA HIS A 10 -13.29 -25.02 16.15
C HIS A 10 -12.57 -26.35 15.84
N GLU A 11 -12.66 -26.87 14.61
CA GLU A 11 -11.95 -28.09 14.19
C GLU A 11 -10.43 -27.92 14.25
N HIS A 12 -9.91 -26.77 13.80
CA HIS A 12 -8.49 -26.44 13.94
C HIS A 12 -8.07 -26.26 15.42
N TYR A 13 -8.94 -25.69 16.25
CA TYR A 13 -8.73 -25.56 17.69
C TYR A 13 -8.72 -26.92 18.40
N CYS A 14 -9.61 -27.84 18.04
CA CYS A 14 -9.67 -29.21 18.59
C CYS A 14 -8.44 -30.03 18.19
N VAL A 15 -7.93 -29.91 16.96
CA VAL A 15 -6.69 -30.57 16.54
C VAL A 15 -5.46 -29.99 17.25
N PHE A 16 -5.45 -28.68 17.50
CA PHE A 16 -4.41 -28.02 18.27
C PHE A 16 -4.46 -28.42 19.76
N HIS A 17 -5.66 -28.49 20.36
CA HIS A 17 -5.86 -28.92 21.74
C HIS A 17 -5.59 -30.42 21.96
N ALA A 18 -5.92 -31.28 21.00
CA ALA A 18 -5.58 -32.70 21.04
C ALA A 18 -4.06 -32.92 21.07
N ARG A 19 -3.30 -32.09 20.33
CA ARG A 19 -1.83 -32.07 20.34
C ARG A 19 -1.25 -31.46 21.63
N LEU A 20 -1.93 -30.47 22.22
CA LEU A 20 -1.58 -29.91 23.53
C LEU A 20 -1.88 -30.87 24.69
N HIS A 21 -2.93 -31.68 24.61
CA HIS A 21 -3.24 -32.72 25.60
C HIS A 21 -2.20 -33.85 25.57
N THR A 22 -1.70 -34.23 24.39
CA THR A 22 -0.54 -35.14 24.27
C THR A 22 0.74 -34.49 24.83
N PHE A 23 0.82 -33.16 24.81
CA PHE A 23 1.93 -32.38 25.38
C PHE A 23 1.83 -32.23 26.91
N GLN A 24 0.61 -32.15 27.46
CA GLN A 24 0.35 -32.08 28.91
C GLN A 24 0.48 -33.45 29.57
N SER A 25 0.07 -34.55 28.92
CA SER A 25 0.29 -35.91 29.44
C SER A 25 1.79 -36.23 29.55
N ALA A 26 2.59 -35.83 28.54
CA ALA A 26 4.05 -35.95 28.58
C ALA A 26 4.72 -35.07 29.66
N ARG A 27 4.05 -33.98 30.08
CA ARG A 27 4.52 -33.08 31.15
C ARG A 27 4.26 -33.63 32.55
N VAL A 28 3.19 -34.41 32.73
CA VAL A 28 2.84 -35.05 34.01
C VAL A 28 3.73 -36.27 34.26
N ASP A 29 4.04 -37.07 33.24
CA ASP A 29 4.96 -38.21 33.38
C ASP A 29 6.40 -37.79 33.70
N ALA A 30 6.83 -36.61 33.23
CA ALA A 30 8.14 -36.05 33.54
C ALA A 30 8.25 -35.43 34.96
N ALA A 31 7.12 -35.16 35.62
CA ALA A 31 7.09 -34.57 36.96
C ALA A 31 7.21 -35.62 38.09
N VAL A 32 7.10 -36.91 37.78
CA VAL A 32 7.12 -38.02 38.75
C VAL A 32 8.45 -38.80 38.75
N GLY A 33 9.37 -38.54 37.82
CA GLY A 33 10.65 -39.25 37.68
C GLY A 33 11.88 -38.41 38.07
N GLY A 34 12.73 -38.95 38.92
CA GLY A 34 13.84 -38.28 39.61
C GLY A 34 15.00 -37.69 38.77
N SER A 35 15.96 -37.14 39.53
CA SER A 35 16.89 -36.03 39.30
C SER A 35 17.90 -36.05 38.12
N HIS A 36 17.67 -36.80 37.05
CA HIS A 36 18.56 -36.79 35.86
C HIS A 36 17.92 -36.35 34.54
N THR A 37 16.63 -36.02 34.52
CA THR A 37 15.88 -35.66 33.30
C THR A 37 15.64 -34.15 33.09
N GLN A 38 15.82 -33.31 34.12
CA GLN A 38 15.50 -31.87 34.04
C GLN A 38 16.45 -31.06 33.14
N THR A 39 17.74 -31.37 33.13
CA THR A 39 18.74 -30.61 32.34
C THR A 39 18.56 -30.86 30.84
N THR A 40 18.29 -32.10 30.45
CA THR A 40 18.08 -32.51 29.06
C THR A 40 16.75 -31.99 28.50
N SER A 41 15.70 -31.96 29.33
CA SER A 41 14.38 -31.43 28.94
C SER A 41 14.38 -29.90 28.79
N MET A 42 15.15 -29.16 29.61
CA MET A 42 15.34 -27.71 29.43
C MET A 42 16.17 -27.38 28.19
N LEU A 43 17.21 -28.17 27.89
CA LEU A 43 18.01 -27.99 26.67
C LEU A 43 17.20 -28.29 25.42
N LEU A 44 16.38 -29.34 25.45
CA LEU A 44 15.47 -29.72 24.37
C LEU A 44 14.37 -28.66 24.17
N ALA A 45 13.78 -28.15 25.26
CA ALA A 45 12.80 -27.06 25.19
C ALA A 45 13.40 -25.78 24.61
N ARG A 46 14.59 -25.35 25.05
CA ARG A 46 15.30 -24.18 24.47
C ARG A 46 15.70 -24.39 23.02
N THR A 47 16.06 -25.62 22.65
CA THR A 47 16.43 -25.96 21.26
C THR A 47 15.19 -26.04 20.37
N LEU A 48 14.05 -26.50 20.88
CA LEU A 48 12.76 -26.51 20.19
C LEU A 48 12.18 -25.10 20.07
N GLN A 49 12.33 -24.23 21.07
CA GLN A 49 11.92 -22.83 21.03
C GLN A 49 12.80 -22.02 20.07
N ARG A 50 14.11 -22.28 20.04
CA ARG A 50 15.04 -21.75 19.02
C ARG A 50 14.74 -22.28 17.63
N ARG A 51 14.37 -23.57 17.48
CA ARG A 51 13.96 -24.15 16.19
C ARG A 51 12.61 -23.64 15.72
N ALA A 52 11.64 -23.42 16.61
CA ALA A 52 10.35 -22.81 16.31
C ALA A 52 10.52 -21.33 15.93
N GLY A 53 11.32 -20.58 16.69
CA GLY A 53 11.71 -19.20 16.36
C GLY A 53 12.51 -19.09 15.06
N ALA A 54 13.39 -20.05 14.76
CA ALA A 54 14.13 -20.12 13.49
C ALA A 54 13.25 -20.59 12.32
N ARG A 55 12.19 -21.38 12.57
CA ARG A 55 11.22 -21.81 11.55
C ARG A 55 10.22 -20.70 11.25
N ALA A 56 9.81 -19.95 12.27
CA ALA A 56 9.13 -18.67 12.12
C ALA A 56 10.03 -17.69 11.35
N ALA A 57 11.31 -17.52 11.72
CA ALA A 57 12.27 -16.68 11.00
C ALA A 57 12.46 -17.06 9.52
N ARG A 58 12.49 -18.36 9.19
CA ARG A 58 12.54 -18.85 7.80
C ARG A 58 11.21 -18.66 7.07
N SER A 59 10.09 -18.70 7.78
CA SER A 59 8.77 -18.28 7.25
C SER A 59 8.75 -16.79 6.95
N PHE A 60 9.35 -15.96 7.81
CA PHE A 60 9.48 -14.51 7.64
C PHE A 60 10.41 -14.13 6.48
N ALA A 61 11.48 -14.88 6.22
CA ALA A 61 12.31 -14.69 5.03
C ALA A 61 11.62 -15.11 3.72
N GLY A 62 10.57 -15.93 3.80
CA GLY A 62 9.68 -16.21 2.68
C GLY A 62 8.81 -15.02 2.28
N ILE A 63 8.55 -14.06 3.17
CA ILE A 63 7.58 -12.97 2.96
C ILE A 63 8.05 -11.98 1.89
N GLU A 64 9.36 -11.77 1.71
CA GLU A 64 9.88 -11.00 0.56
C GLU A 64 9.64 -11.69 -0.80
N LYS A 65 9.49 -13.03 -0.81
CA LYS A 65 8.98 -13.79 -1.96
C LYS A 65 7.44 -13.87 -2.00
N THR A 66 6.73 -13.45 -0.95
CA THR A 66 5.27 -13.62 -0.78
C THR A 66 4.47 -12.36 -1.15
N LEU A 67 5.11 -11.31 -1.66
CA LEU A 67 4.39 -10.35 -2.54
C LEU A 67 3.96 -11.01 -3.88
N ASP A 68 4.50 -12.21 -4.16
CA ASP A 68 4.07 -13.15 -5.20
C ASP A 68 3.24 -14.33 -4.61
N GLY A 69 2.79 -14.24 -3.35
CA GLY A 69 1.98 -15.27 -2.70
C GLY A 69 0.74 -15.59 -3.52
N LYS A 70 0.45 -16.88 -3.73
CA LYS A 70 -0.79 -17.31 -4.42
C LYS A 70 -1.98 -16.69 -3.67
N ARG A 71 -2.66 -15.77 -4.35
CA ARG A 71 -3.85 -15.08 -3.85
C ARG A 71 -4.93 -16.09 -3.50
N SER A 72 -5.83 -15.72 -2.59
CA SER A 72 -6.99 -16.56 -2.34
C SER A 72 -7.80 -16.70 -3.64
N THR A 73 -8.46 -17.85 -3.84
CA THR A 73 -9.28 -18.09 -5.04
C THR A 73 -10.41 -17.07 -5.19
N GLU A 74 -10.87 -16.49 -4.09
CA GLU A 74 -11.89 -15.43 -4.06
C GLU A 74 -11.34 -14.07 -4.49
N GLU A 75 -10.12 -13.70 -4.06
CA GLU A 75 -9.43 -12.50 -4.58
C GLU A 75 -9.19 -12.61 -6.08
N GLU A 76 -8.69 -13.76 -6.57
CA GLU A 76 -8.50 -13.95 -8.01
C GLU A 76 -9.82 -13.89 -8.77
N ARG A 77 -10.90 -14.42 -8.19
CA ARG A 77 -12.24 -14.36 -8.78
C ARG A 77 -12.76 -12.93 -8.86
N PHE A 78 -12.70 -12.16 -7.76
CA PHE A 78 -13.13 -10.77 -7.73
C PHE A 78 -12.34 -9.92 -8.74
N ILE A 79 -11.01 -10.10 -8.77
CA ILE A 79 -10.14 -9.44 -9.75
C ILE A 79 -10.56 -9.79 -11.18
N ARG A 80 -10.78 -11.07 -11.49
CA ARG A 80 -11.21 -11.51 -12.84
C ARG A 80 -12.59 -10.98 -13.22
N GLU A 81 -13.52 -10.91 -12.28
CA GLU A 81 -14.86 -10.34 -12.51
C GLU A 81 -14.77 -8.84 -12.83
N GLN A 82 -13.96 -8.10 -12.09
CA GLN A 82 -13.68 -6.68 -12.36
C GLN A 82 -12.96 -6.48 -13.70
N GLU A 83 -11.92 -7.28 -14.00
CA GLU A 83 -11.20 -7.22 -15.28
C GLU A 83 -12.11 -7.53 -16.49
N LYS A 84 -13.02 -8.50 -16.35
CA LYS A 84 -14.03 -8.79 -17.39
C LYS A 84 -15.01 -7.64 -17.59
N ALA A 85 -15.50 -7.04 -16.50
CA ALA A 85 -16.38 -5.88 -16.57
C ALA A 85 -15.67 -4.69 -17.27
N ASN A 86 -14.38 -4.48 -16.98
CA ASN A 86 -13.57 -3.44 -17.61
C ASN A 86 -13.43 -3.66 -19.13
N LYS A 87 -13.21 -4.91 -19.58
CA LYS A 87 -13.12 -5.24 -21.00
C LYS A 87 -14.43 -5.00 -21.75
N ALA A 88 -15.58 -5.23 -21.10
CA ALA A 88 -16.90 -5.01 -21.70
C ALA A 88 -17.25 -3.52 -21.84
N LYS A 89 -16.78 -2.66 -20.93
CA LYS A 89 -17.05 -1.21 -20.94
C LYS A 89 -16.22 -0.40 -21.96
N ARG A 90 -15.18 -1.00 -22.57
CA ARG A 90 -14.34 -0.37 -23.63
C ARG A 90 -15.12 0.07 -24.89
N GLY A 91 -16.38 -0.32 -25.06
CA GLY A 91 -17.17 -0.05 -26.28
C GLY A 91 -18.29 1.00 -26.14
N ALA A 92 -18.43 1.69 -25.01
CA ALA A 92 -19.48 2.69 -24.81
C ALA A 92 -18.91 4.11 -24.95
N ASN A 93 -19.53 4.93 -25.83
CA ASN A 93 -19.18 6.33 -26.12
C ASN A 93 -19.18 7.21 -24.84
N VAL A 94 -18.02 7.39 -24.25
CA VAL A 94 -17.74 8.46 -23.28
C VAL A 94 -16.77 9.43 -23.96
N LYS A 95 -16.90 10.75 -23.76
CA LYS A 95 -15.86 11.70 -24.21
C LYS A 95 -14.51 11.21 -23.70
N GLU A 96 -13.65 10.77 -24.61
CA GLU A 96 -12.54 9.89 -24.25
C GLU A 96 -11.40 10.69 -23.62
N ILE A 97 -10.94 10.26 -22.44
CA ILE A 97 -9.61 10.64 -21.96
C ILE A 97 -8.61 9.99 -22.92
N THR A 98 -7.91 10.79 -23.70
CA THR A 98 -6.89 10.33 -24.65
C THR A 98 -5.49 10.77 -24.25
N THR A 99 -5.41 11.93 -23.58
CA THR A 99 -4.17 12.57 -23.13
C THR A 99 -4.17 12.72 -21.61
N VAL A 100 -3.09 12.27 -20.97
CA VAL A 100 -2.92 12.27 -19.51
C VAL A 100 -1.68 13.08 -19.14
N GLY A 101 -1.85 14.10 -18.31
CA GLY A 101 -0.75 14.81 -17.67
C GLY A 101 -0.45 14.19 -16.32
N VAL A 102 0.82 13.96 -15.98
CA VAL A 102 1.24 13.51 -14.65
C VAL A 102 2.27 14.50 -14.10
N VAL A 103 1.93 15.17 -13.00
CA VAL A 103 2.77 16.23 -12.41
C VAL A 103 3.45 15.70 -11.14
N GLY A 104 4.78 15.71 -11.15
CA GLY A 104 5.63 15.08 -10.15
C GLY A 104 5.96 13.64 -10.55
N LEU A 105 7.19 13.37 -11.02
CA LEU A 105 7.68 12.05 -11.42
C LEU A 105 8.50 11.37 -10.33
N GLY A 106 8.18 11.65 -9.07
CA GLY A 106 8.73 10.94 -7.91
C GLY A 106 8.22 9.49 -7.81
N LEU A 107 8.27 8.93 -6.61
CA LEU A 107 7.95 7.52 -6.35
C LEU A 107 6.56 7.09 -6.89
N MET A 108 5.55 7.94 -6.79
CA MET A 108 4.20 7.60 -7.23
C MET A 108 3.96 7.98 -8.70
N GLY A 109 4.27 9.22 -9.08
CA GLY A 109 3.89 9.74 -10.39
C GLY A 109 4.62 9.08 -11.56
N HIS A 110 5.87 8.63 -11.41
CA HIS A 110 6.52 7.85 -12.48
C HIS A 110 5.73 6.56 -12.78
N GLY A 111 5.16 5.93 -11.74
CA GLY A 111 4.34 4.74 -11.89
C GLY A 111 2.97 5.03 -12.49
N ILE A 112 2.36 6.16 -12.14
CA ILE A 112 1.10 6.62 -12.75
C ILE A 112 1.31 6.91 -14.25
N ALA A 113 2.40 7.61 -14.60
CA ALA A 113 2.74 7.89 -15.99
C ALA A 113 2.98 6.59 -16.78
N GLN A 114 3.72 5.66 -16.19
CA GLN A 114 4.01 4.37 -16.81
C GLN A 114 2.75 3.54 -17.09
N ILE A 115 1.82 3.40 -16.13
CA ILE A 115 0.61 2.60 -16.36
C ILE A 115 -0.35 3.26 -17.36
N SER A 116 -0.32 4.60 -17.45
CA SER A 116 -1.12 5.37 -18.41
C SER A 116 -0.60 5.11 -19.83
N ALA A 117 0.71 5.28 -20.05
CA ALA A 117 1.34 5.02 -21.33
C ALA A 117 1.20 3.55 -21.76
N ALA A 118 1.44 2.60 -20.85
CA ALA A 118 1.31 1.17 -21.13
C ALA A 118 -0.14 0.73 -21.44
N ALA A 119 -1.13 1.52 -21.06
CA ALA A 119 -2.54 1.28 -21.36
C ALA A 119 -3.00 1.89 -22.70
N GLY A 120 -2.13 2.64 -23.37
CA GLY A 120 -2.38 3.21 -24.70
C GLY A 120 -2.54 4.72 -24.73
N PHE A 121 -2.51 5.41 -23.59
CA PHE A 121 -2.77 6.85 -23.51
C PHE A 121 -1.51 7.68 -23.79
N GLN A 122 -1.67 8.79 -24.51
CA GLN A 122 -0.61 9.77 -24.67
C GLN A 122 -0.37 10.44 -23.33
N THR A 123 0.85 10.35 -22.80
CA THR A 123 1.14 10.72 -21.41
C THR A 123 2.27 11.75 -21.35
N VAL A 124 2.00 12.89 -20.73
CA VAL A 124 2.97 13.96 -20.51
C VAL A 124 3.41 13.93 -19.05
N GLY A 125 4.69 13.62 -18.80
CA GLY A 125 5.29 13.69 -17.47
C GLY A 125 5.91 15.06 -17.22
N VAL A 126 5.56 15.69 -16.10
CA VAL A 126 6.11 17.00 -15.70
C VAL A 126 6.82 16.92 -14.36
N ASP A 127 8.00 17.51 -14.25
CA ASP A 127 8.70 17.72 -12.98
C ASP A 127 9.48 19.05 -12.98
N LEU A 128 9.92 19.53 -11.81
CA LEU A 128 10.36 20.91 -11.57
C LEU A 128 11.62 21.31 -12.34
N ASN A 129 12.56 20.39 -12.57
CA ASN A 129 13.81 20.68 -13.26
C ASN A 129 14.33 19.47 -14.05
N ALA A 130 15.28 19.71 -14.95
CA ALA A 130 15.82 18.70 -15.85
C ALA A 130 16.44 17.49 -15.12
N GLU A 131 17.05 17.70 -13.95
CA GLU A 131 17.67 16.62 -13.18
C GLU A 131 16.61 15.69 -12.57
N VAL A 132 15.59 16.24 -11.93
CA VAL A 132 14.49 15.45 -11.35
C VAL A 132 13.68 14.77 -12.46
N LEU A 133 13.42 15.46 -13.57
CA LEU A 133 12.75 14.92 -14.74
C LEU A 133 13.51 13.72 -15.31
N ALA A 134 14.84 13.81 -15.44
CA ALA A 134 15.69 12.72 -15.91
C ALA A 134 15.66 11.51 -14.98
N ASN A 135 15.61 11.73 -13.66
CA ASN A 135 15.47 10.64 -12.68
C ASN A 135 14.12 9.92 -12.83
N GLY A 136 13.03 10.67 -12.99
CA GLY A 136 11.70 10.13 -13.24
C GLY A 136 11.64 9.33 -14.55
N GLN A 137 12.16 9.88 -15.64
CA GLN A 137 12.26 9.20 -16.94
C GLN A 137 13.03 7.88 -16.82
N LYS A 138 14.22 7.90 -16.20
CA LYS A 138 15.04 6.70 -16.00
C LYS A 138 14.31 5.65 -15.16
N ALA A 139 13.55 6.06 -14.15
CA ALA A 139 12.74 5.15 -13.33
C ALA A 139 11.66 4.46 -14.17
N ILE A 140 10.98 5.19 -15.06
CA ILE A 140 10.00 4.63 -16.00
C ILE A 140 10.66 3.64 -16.95
N GLU A 141 11.74 4.04 -17.64
CA GLU A 141 12.45 3.19 -18.60
C GLU A 141 12.92 1.87 -17.97
N THR A 142 13.55 1.97 -16.79
CA THR A 142 14.04 0.80 -16.03
C THR A 142 12.88 -0.11 -15.64
N SER A 143 11.78 0.46 -15.16
CA SER A 143 10.61 -0.29 -14.72
C SER A 143 9.89 -0.97 -15.89
N VAL A 144 9.68 -0.27 -17.01
CA VAL A 144 9.05 -0.82 -18.22
C VAL A 144 9.85 -2.01 -18.73
N ALA A 145 11.17 -1.85 -18.92
CA ALA A 145 12.05 -2.91 -19.39
C ALA A 145 12.00 -4.13 -18.46
N LYS A 146 12.08 -3.90 -17.14
CA LYS A 146 12.01 -4.98 -16.13
C LYS A 146 10.68 -5.73 -16.16
N LEU A 147 9.56 -5.02 -16.21
CA LEU A 147 8.24 -5.65 -16.19
C LEU A 147 7.93 -6.39 -17.50
N ASN A 148 8.33 -5.84 -18.64
CA ASN A 148 8.14 -6.49 -19.93
C ASN A 148 9.04 -7.73 -20.07
N SER A 149 10.30 -7.67 -19.61
CA SER A 149 11.16 -8.86 -19.52
C SER A 149 10.55 -9.96 -18.64
N ARG A 150 9.96 -9.59 -17.49
CA ARG A 150 9.25 -10.53 -16.61
C ARG A 150 7.96 -11.10 -17.23
N LYS A 151 7.32 -10.38 -18.16
CA LYS A 151 6.19 -10.91 -18.94
C LYS A 151 6.66 -11.90 -20.00
N ALA A 152 7.72 -11.57 -20.76
CA ALA A 152 8.31 -12.47 -21.75
C ALA A 152 8.77 -13.80 -21.15
N SER A 153 9.33 -13.78 -19.93
CA SER A 153 9.71 -15.02 -19.24
C SER A 153 8.54 -15.93 -18.85
N LYS A 154 7.33 -15.38 -18.79
CA LYS A 154 6.08 -16.13 -18.51
C LYS A 154 5.28 -16.44 -19.78
N ASN A 155 5.52 -15.69 -20.87
CA ASN A 155 4.85 -15.83 -22.15
C ASN A 155 5.87 -15.63 -23.29
N PRO A 156 6.41 -16.72 -23.87
CA PRO A 156 7.41 -16.64 -24.93
C PRO A 156 6.96 -15.87 -26.19
N ASP A 157 5.65 -15.80 -26.45
CA ASP A 157 5.08 -15.08 -27.59
C ASP A 157 4.98 -13.57 -27.36
N PHE A 158 5.29 -13.08 -26.15
CA PHE A 158 5.27 -11.66 -25.82
C PHE A 158 6.55 -10.97 -26.28
N ASP A 159 6.42 -10.11 -27.29
CA ASP A 159 7.50 -9.24 -27.78
C ASP A 159 7.77 -8.09 -26.78
N ALA A 160 8.65 -8.35 -25.82
CA ALA A 160 9.03 -7.37 -24.80
C ALA A 160 9.73 -6.12 -25.38
N PRO A 161 10.65 -6.23 -26.36
CA PRO A 161 11.21 -5.06 -27.05
C PRO A 161 10.14 -4.16 -27.67
N ALA A 162 9.26 -4.71 -28.51
CA ALA A 162 8.22 -3.91 -29.18
C ALA A 162 7.26 -3.26 -28.17
N ALA A 163 6.81 -4.01 -27.15
CA ALA A 163 5.93 -3.46 -26.11
C ALA A 163 6.60 -2.35 -25.28
N THR A 164 7.93 -2.42 -25.11
CA THR A 164 8.70 -1.39 -24.42
C THR A 164 8.78 -0.12 -25.26
N GLU A 165 9.16 -0.25 -26.54
CA GLU A 165 9.19 0.87 -27.49
C GLU A 165 7.82 1.55 -27.61
N GLU A 166 6.76 0.77 -27.75
CA GLU A 166 5.39 1.27 -27.86
C GLU A 166 4.91 2.02 -26.60
N THR A 167 5.37 1.60 -25.42
CA THR A 167 5.06 2.29 -24.16
C THR A 167 5.82 3.61 -24.08
N LEU A 168 7.12 3.60 -24.41
CA LEU A 168 7.97 4.79 -24.32
C LEU A 168 7.61 5.82 -25.40
N ALA A 169 7.17 5.40 -26.58
CA ALA A 169 6.74 6.30 -27.66
C ALA A 169 5.49 7.14 -27.30
N ARG A 170 4.73 6.75 -26.27
CA ARG A 170 3.57 7.51 -25.76
C ARG A 170 3.93 8.49 -24.65
N LEU A 171 5.18 8.49 -24.20
CA LEU A 171 5.63 9.36 -23.13
C LEU A 171 6.36 10.56 -23.71
N SER A 172 5.91 11.75 -23.32
CA SER A 172 6.66 12.99 -23.47
C SER A 172 6.94 13.59 -22.11
N TYR A 173 7.96 14.44 -22.05
CA TYR A 173 8.46 15.01 -20.80
C TYR A 173 8.63 16.52 -20.94
N ALA A 174 8.28 17.26 -19.90
CA ALA A 174 8.46 18.70 -19.85
C ALA A 174 8.81 19.16 -18.44
N SER A 175 9.44 20.33 -18.33
CA SER A 175 9.77 20.95 -17.04
C SER A 175 8.80 22.07 -16.65
N THR A 176 7.70 22.23 -17.38
CA THR A 176 6.70 23.27 -17.13
C THR A 176 5.29 22.68 -17.14
N VAL A 177 4.42 23.22 -16.29
CA VAL A 177 3.03 22.76 -16.17
C VAL A 177 2.20 23.10 -17.42
N ASP A 178 2.62 24.08 -18.22
CA ASP A 178 1.94 24.43 -19.47
C ASP A 178 1.86 23.25 -20.45
N ALA A 179 2.79 22.30 -20.35
CA ALA A 179 2.80 21.09 -21.18
C ALA A 179 1.60 20.16 -20.92
N VAL A 180 0.95 20.26 -19.75
CA VAL A 180 -0.25 19.46 -19.41
C VAL A 180 -1.54 20.24 -19.59
N ALA A 181 -1.50 21.52 -19.96
CA ALA A 181 -2.68 22.38 -20.07
C ALA A 181 -3.74 21.87 -21.06
N GLN A 182 -3.30 21.10 -22.07
CA GLN A 182 -4.18 20.52 -23.10
C GLN A 182 -4.59 19.06 -22.80
N CYS A 183 -4.09 18.46 -21.72
CA CYS A 183 -4.44 17.09 -21.34
C CYS A 183 -5.91 16.96 -20.90
N ASP A 184 -6.52 15.81 -21.17
CA ASP A 184 -7.89 15.51 -20.76
C ASP A 184 -8.00 15.22 -19.25
N LEU A 185 -7.01 14.50 -18.71
CA LEU A 185 -6.88 14.18 -17.29
C LEU A 185 -5.49 14.61 -16.80
N ILE A 186 -5.43 15.32 -15.68
CA ILE A 186 -4.17 15.73 -15.06
C ILE A 186 -4.10 15.17 -13.64
N VAL A 187 -3.15 14.27 -13.40
CA VAL A 187 -2.92 13.59 -12.12
C VAL A 187 -1.71 14.20 -11.42
N GLU A 188 -1.94 14.76 -10.23
CA GLU A 188 -0.93 15.39 -9.39
C GLU A 188 -0.36 14.39 -8.38
N ALA A 189 0.98 14.32 -8.31
CA ALA A 189 1.76 13.47 -7.39
C ALA A 189 3.03 14.19 -6.89
N ILE A 190 2.90 15.46 -6.53
CA ILE A 190 3.91 16.33 -5.91
C ILE A 190 3.94 16.15 -4.39
N VAL A 191 4.78 16.94 -3.71
CA VAL A 191 4.92 16.96 -2.26
C VAL A 191 3.58 17.04 -1.52
N GLU A 192 3.46 16.26 -0.44
CA GLU A 192 2.25 16.12 0.38
C GLU A 192 2.08 17.32 1.34
N ASP A 193 1.87 18.51 0.77
CA ASP A 193 1.59 19.75 1.51
C ASP A 193 0.33 20.42 0.97
N ALA A 194 -0.62 20.71 1.85
CA ALA A 194 -1.92 21.27 1.47
C ALA A 194 -1.82 22.64 0.81
N SER A 195 -0.92 23.51 1.30
CA SER A 195 -0.76 24.86 0.77
C SER A 195 -0.13 24.84 -0.62
N ILE A 196 0.86 23.96 -0.83
CA ILE A 196 1.52 23.78 -2.12
C ILE A 196 0.54 23.22 -3.14
N LYS A 197 -0.23 22.18 -2.78
CA LYS A 197 -1.20 21.58 -3.71
C LYS A 197 -2.35 22.53 -4.06
N GLN A 198 -2.92 23.26 -3.09
CA GLN A 198 -3.96 24.26 -3.38
C GLN A 198 -3.46 25.36 -4.31
N LYS A 199 -2.24 25.88 -4.06
CA LYS A 199 -1.62 26.87 -4.95
C LYS A 199 -1.37 26.31 -6.35
N PHE A 200 -0.88 25.07 -6.42
CA PHE A 200 -0.67 24.37 -7.69
C PHE A 200 -1.97 24.25 -8.49
N TYR A 201 -3.08 23.84 -7.85
CA TYR A 201 -4.35 23.70 -8.54
C TYR A 201 -5.00 25.03 -8.91
N ALA A 202 -4.79 26.08 -8.13
CA ALA A 202 -5.23 27.43 -8.51
C ALA A 202 -4.53 27.89 -9.80
N ASP A 203 -3.21 27.76 -9.88
CA ASP A 203 -2.43 28.10 -11.09
C ASP A 203 -2.78 27.19 -12.28
N LEU A 204 -2.95 25.88 -12.05
CA LEU A 204 -3.35 24.94 -13.09
C LEU A 204 -4.77 25.24 -13.61
N GLY A 205 -5.68 25.66 -12.73
CA GLY A 205 -7.07 26.02 -13.06
C GLY A 205 -7.16 27.15 -14.08
N GLU A 206 -6.24 28.12 -14.03
CA GLU A 206 -6.14 29.25 -14.97
C GLU A 206 -5.53 28.84 -16.33
N ARG A 207 -4.68 27.82 -16.35
CA ARG A 207 -3.91 27.40 -17.54
C ARG A 207 -4.58 26.30 -18.35
N ALA A 208 -5.18 25.32 -17.68
CA ALA A 208 -5.72 24.14 -18.33
C ALA A 208 -7.02 24.45 -19.08
N LYS A 209 -7.23 23.78 -20.22
CA LYS A 209 -8.49 23.86 -20.97
C LYS A 209 -9.70 23.59 -20.06
N ALA A 210 -10.85 24.20 -20.36
CA ALA A 210 -12.02 24.16 -19.48
C ALA A 210 -12.48 22.72 -19.18
N GLU A 211 -12.30 21.82 -20.14
CA GLU A 211 -12.69 20.42 -20.07
C GLU A 211 -11.60 19.50 -19.49
N ALA A 212 -10.50 20.01 -18.95
CA ALA A 212 -9.49 19.18 -18.27
C ALA A 212 -9.97 18.74 -16.88
N ILE A 213 -9.97 17.43 -16.63
CA ILE A 213 -10.30 16.82 -15.33
C ILE A 213 -9.04 16.82 -14.47
N PHE A 214 -9.18 17.23 -13.21
CA PHE A 214 -8.08 17.22 -12.26
C PHE A 214 -8.22 16.08 -11.27
N ALA A 215 -7.08 15.45 -10.97
CA ALA A 215 -7.01 14.38 -9.99
C ALA A 215 -5.80 14.55 -9.08
N SER A 216 -5.96 14.35 -7.77
CA SER A 216 -4.83 14.30 -6.83
C SER A 216 -4.59 12.87 -6.34
N ASN A 217 -3.33 12.42 -6.34
CA ASN A 217 -2.91 11.16 -5.74
C ASN A 217 -2.63 11.27 -4.23
N THR A 218 -3.01 12.38 -3.57
CA THR A 218 -2.82 12.53 -2.11
C THR A 218 -3.29 11.29 -1.34
N SER A 219 -2.58 10.94 -0.27
CA SER A 219 -2.90 9.78 0.57
C SER A 219 -3.58 10.16 1.89
N SER A 220 -3.56 11.45 2.24
CA SER A 220 -3.90 11.91 3.59
C SER A 220 -4.61 13.27 3.65
N LEU A 221 -4.51 14.09 2.60
CA LEU A 221 -5.14 15.40 2.54
C LEU A 221 -6.57 15.28 2.01
N ALA A 222 -7.46 16.15 2.50
CA ALA A 222 -8.80 16.27 1.96
C ALA A 222 -8.74 16.79 0.52
N VAL A 223 -9.57 16.23 -0.35
CA VAL A 223 -9.68 16.56 -1.77
C VAL A 223 -10.43 17.88 -1.98
N ALA A 224 -11.49 18.13 -1.21
CA ALA A 224 -12.39 19.27 -1.39
C ALA A 224 -11.69 20.65 -1.37
N PRO A 225 -10.71 20.94 -0.48
CA PRO A 225 -9.98 22.19 -0.53
C PRO A 225 -9.17 22.39 -1.83
N MET A 226 -8.60 21.32 -2.39
CA MET A 226 -7.88 21.38 -3.66
C MET A 226 -8.83 21.55 -4.85
N ALA A 227 -9.97 20.85 -4.80
CA ALA A 227 -11.04 20.98 -5.79
C ALA A 227 -11.57 22.42 -5.83
N ALA A 228 -11.85 23.02 -4.68
CA ALA A 228 -12.29 24.42 -4.58
C ALA A 228 -11.22 25.39 -5.13
N ALA A 229 -9.95 25.19 -4.77
CA ALA A 229 -8.85 26.04 -5.27
C ALA A 229 -8.68 25.97 -6.79
N SER A 230 -9.05 24.85 -7.42
CA SER A 230 -8.92 24.65 -8.86
C SER A 230 -9.90 25.44 -9.73
N GLN A 231 -10.92 26.07 -9.13
CA GLN A 231 -12.03 26.75 -9.81
C GLN A 231 -12.89 25.84 -10.71
N ARG A 232 -12.74 24.52 -10.58
CA ARG A 232 -13.54 23.49 -11.28
C ARG A 232 -13.88 22.29 -10.38
N PRO A 233 -14.48 22.51 -9.20
CA PRO A 233 -14.74 21.44 -8.24
C PRO A 233 -15.66 20.34 -8.80
N ASP A 234 -16.50 20.67 -9.77
CA ASP A 234 -17.34 19.75 -10.57
C ASP A 234 -16.52 18.75 -11.41
N ARG A 235 -15.23 19.04 -11.66
CA ARG A 235 -14.34 18.22 -12.51
C ARG A 235 -13.05 17.82 -11.80
N PHE A 236 -13.13 17.65 -10.48
CA PHE A 236 -12.01 17.29 -9.63
C PHE A 236 -12.29 16.01 -8.84
N VAL A 237 -11.37 15.05 -8.87
CA VAL A 237 -11.45 13.82 -8.06
C VAL A 237 -10.19 13.57 -7.26
N GLY A 238 -10.27 12.78 -6.20
CA GLY A 238 -9.08 12.09 -5.68
C GLY A 238 -8.88 10.79 -6.43
N LEU A 239 -7.62 10.45 -6.70
CA LEU A 239 -7.24 9.26 -7.44
C LEU A 239 -6.03 8.61 -6.75
N HIS A 240 -6.31 7.90 -5.67
CA HIS A 240 -5.28 7.42 -4.76
C HIS A 240 -4.79 6.03 -5.18
N TYR A 241 -3.52 5.98 -5.58
CA TYR A 241 -2.80 4.76 -5.93
C TYR A 241 -1.93 4.27 -4.77
N PHE A 242 -1.55 2.98 -4.84
CA PHE A 242 -0.74 2.32 -3.83
C PHE A 242 0.65 1.96 -4.39
N ASN A 243 1.69 2.16 -3.59
CA ASN A 243 3.06 1.88 -3.96
C ASN A 243 3.36 0.36 -3.93
N PRO A 244 4.03 -0.22 -4.95
CA PRO A 244 4.34 0.34 -6.27
C PRO A 244 3.15 0.33 -7.23
N VAL A 245 2.89 1.47 -7.88
CA VAL A 245 1.69 1.71 -8.71
C VAL A 245 1.53 0.71 -9.86
N GLN A 246 2.64 0.21 -10.40
CA GLN A 246 2.66 -0.75 -11.50
C GLN A 246 2.21 -2.15 -11.07
N LEU A 247 2.40 -2.48 -9.79
CA LEU A 247 2.15 -3.81 -9.23
C LEU A 247 0.84 -3.86 -8.45
N MET A 248 0.57 -2.81 -7.68
CA MET A 248 -0.65 -2.71 -6.89
C MET A 248 -1.87 -2.56 -7.80
N LYS A 249 -2.92 -3.32 -7.48
CA LYS A 249 -4.12 -3.43 -8.31
C LYS A 249 -5.19 -2.42 -7.94
N LEU A 250 -5.20 -1.93 -6.70
CA LEU A 250 -6.24 -1.04 -6.22
C LEU A 250 -5.98 0.41 -6.63
N CYS A 251 -7.05 1.14 -6.89
CA CYS A 251 -7.10 2.59 -6.98
C CYS A 251 -8.38 3.07 -6.28
N GLU A 252 -8.29 4.05 -5.38
CA GLU A 252 -9.46 4.66 -4.76
C GLU A 252 -9.84 5.93 -5.55
N VAL A 253 -11.08 5.97 -6.06
CA VAL A 253 -11.67 7.13 -6.71
C VAL A 253 -12.48 7.88 -5.65
N VAL A 254 -11.93 9.02 -5.21
CA VAL A 254 -12.44 9.83 -4.11
C VAL A 254 -13.31 10.94 -4.67
N GLN A 255 -14.51 11.09 -4.11
CA GLN A 255 -15.52 12.03 -4.58
C GLN A 255 -15.79 13.08 -3.52
N THR A 256 -15.75 14.35 -3.94
CA THR A 256 -16.29 15.46 -3.16
C THR A 256 -17.80 15.58 -3.44
N PRO A 257 -18.56 16.32 -2.63
CA PRO A 257 -19.98 16.57 -2.92
C PRO A 257 -20.24 17.32 -4.23
N GLU A 258 -19.27 18.09 -4.71
CA GLU A 258 -19.41 18.99 -5.87
C GLU A 258 -19.12 18.32 -7.21
N VAL A 259 -18.38 17.20 -7.24
CA VAL A 259 -17.96 16.55 -8.49
C VAL A 259 -19.15 15.96 -9.25
N ASP A 260 -19.15 16.13 -10.58
CA ASP A 260 -20.18 15.54 -11.43
C ASP A 260 -20.03 14.01 -11.51
N ASP A 261 -21.15 13.29 -11.41
CA ASP A 261 -21.19 11.83 -11.53
C ASP A 261 -20.57 11.34 -12.85
N GLU A 262 -20.76 12.08 -13.95
CA GLU A 262 -20.18 11.76 -15.25
C GLU A 262 -18.64 11.82 -15.22
N VAL A 263 -18.06 12.77 -14.49
CA VAL A 263 -16.60 12.88 -14.32
C VAL A 263 -16.08 11.69 -13.51
N VAL A 264 -16.80 11.31 -12.45
CA VAL A 264 -16.46 10.14 -11.63
C VAL A 264 -16.48 8.87 -12.47
N GLU A 265 -17.54 8.64 -13.26
CA GLU A 265 -17.64 7.48 -14.14
C GLU A 265 -16.53 7.44 -15.20
N LEU A 266 -16.19 8.59 -15.79
CA LEU A 266 -15.13 8.70 -16.78
C LEU A 266 -13.75 8.38 -16.18
N VAL A 267 -13.42 8.95 -15.01
CA VAL A 267 -12.12 8.67 -14.35
C VAL A 267 -12.07 7.23 -13.81
N ASP A 268 -13.17 6.72 -13.26
CA ASP A 268 -13.28 5.31 -12.83
C ASP A 268 -13.04 4.36 -14.02
N GLY A 269 -13.68 4.64 -15.15
CA GLY A 269 -13.48 3.92 -16.41
C GLY A 269 -12.03 3.99 -16.89
N TRP A 270 -11.43 5.18 -16.92
CA TRP A 270 -10.04 5.35 -17.31
C TRP A 270 -9.07 4.59 -16.38
N ALA A 271 -9.23 4.70 -15.06
CA ALA A 271 -8.36 4.02 -14.11
C ALA A 271 -8.44 2.49 -14.26
N ARG A 272 -9.64 1.97 -14.52
CA ARG A 272 -9.86 0.55 -14.89
C ARG A 272 -9.10 0.14 -16.15
N LEU A 273 -9.04 1.00 -17.17
CA LEU A 273 -8.28 0.75 -18.40
C LEU A 273 -6.76 0.66 -18.17
N THR A 274 -6.24 1.33 -17.12
CA THR A 274 -4.83 1.21 -16.71
C THR A 274 -4.49 -0.11 -15.96
N GLY A 275 -5.42 -1.06 -15.95
CA GLY A 275 -5.25 -2.37 -15.32
C GLY A 275 -5.44 -2.34 -13.79
N LYS A 276 -6.19 -1.35 -13.29
CA LYS A 276 -6.57 -1.22 -11.88
C LYS A 276 -7.98 -1.71 -11.64
N ILE A 277 -8.22 -2.04 -10.38
CA ILE A 277 -9.53 -2.25 -9.79
C ILE A 277 -9.82 -0.99 -9.00
N THR A 278 -10.93 -0.33 -9.34
CA THR A 278 -11.33 0.88 -8.67
C THR A 278 -12.34 0.58 -7.58
N VAL A 279 -12.22 1.33 -6.49
CA VAL A 279 -13.25 1.43 -5.45
C VAL A 279 -13.57 2.90 -5.27
N ARG A 280 -14.84 3.21 -4.98
CA ARG A 280 -15.33 4.58 -4.81
C ARG A 280 -15.49 4.90 -3.34
N CYS A 281 -15.11 6.10 -2.94
CA CYS A 281 -15.32 6.58 -1.58
C CYS A 281 -15.55 8.10 -1.53
N LYS A 282 -16.08 8.57 -0.42
CA LYS A 282 -16.22 10.00 -0.13
C LYS A 282 -14.88 10.57 0.31
N ASP A 283 -14.72 11.88 0.14
CA ASP A 283 -13.62 12.65 0.70
C ASP A 283 -13.71 12.68 2.24
N THR A 284 -13.15 11.64 2.86
CA THR A 284 -13.03 11.48 4.30
C THR A 284 -11.59 11.10 4.63
N PRO A 285 -11.09 11.42 5.83
CA PRO A 285 -9.68 11.24 6.19
C PRO A 285 -9.19 9.82 5.92
N GLY A 286 -8.20 9.67 5.05
CA GLY A 286 -7.61 8.37 4.71
C GLY A 286 -8.48 7.45 3.86
N PHE A 287 -9.57 7.96 3.28
CA PHE A 287 -10.41 7.23 2.32
C PHE A 287 -10.91 5.89 2.88
N ILE A 288 -10.62 4.76 2.23
CA ILE A 288 -10.97 3.44 2.76
C ILE A 288 -9.75 2.79 3.39
N VAL A 289 -8.69 2.59 2.61
CA VAL A 289 -7.54 1.78 3.04
C VAL A 289 -6.83 2.43 4.21
N ASN A 290 -6.44 3.70 4.12
CA ASN A 290 -5.70 4.34 5.21
C ASN A 290 -6.58 4.53 6.45
N ARG A 291 -7.87 4.85 6.26
CA ARG A 291 -8.85 5.02 7.35
C ARG A 291 -9.04 3.75 8.18
N LEU A 292 -8.89 2.56 7.59
CA LEU A 292 -8.93 1.29 8.30
C LEU A 292 -7.53 0.82 8.76
N LEU A 293 -6.52 1.03 7.92
CA LEU A 293 -5.16 0.54 8.16
C LEU A 293 -4.48 1.30 9.29
N VAL A 294 -4.40 2.63 9.21
CA VAL A 294 -3.58 3.44 10.12
C VAL A 294 -4.07 3.34 11.57
N PRO A 295 -5.38 3.38 11.89
CA PRO A 295 -5.87 3.13 13.24
C PRO A 295 -5.56 1.71 13.73
N ASN A 296 -5.63 0.70 12.85
CA ASN A 296 -5.23 -0.66 13.21
C ASN A 296 -3.73 -0.76 13.56
N LEU A 297 -2.86 -0.06 12.82
CA LEU A 297 -1.43 0.03 13.15
C LEU A 297 -1.23 0.72 14.52
N ALA A 298 -1.93 1.83 14.77
CA ALA A 298 -1.87 2.54 16.04
C ALA A 298 -2.33 1.68 17.22
N ALA A 299 -3.41 0.92 17.06
CA ALA A 299 -3.92 -0.01 18.05
C ALA A 299 -2.93 -1.14 18.37
N ALA A 300 -2.28 -1.72 17.35
CA ALA A 300 -1.26 -2.75 17.53
C ALA A 300 -0.02 -2.22 18.27
N ILE A 301 0.41 -1.00 17.93
CA ILE A 301 1.51 -0.31 18.64
C ILE A 301 1.13 -0.08 20.11
N ALA A 302 -0.09 0.42 20.37
CA ALA A 302 -0.54 0.67 21.73
C ALA A 302 -0.67 -0.60 22.57
N MET A 303 -1.06 -1.72 21.95
CA MET A 303 -1.08 -3.04 22.60
C MET A 303 0.33 -3.49 23.01
N ALA A 304 1.32 -3.31 22.12
CA ALA A 304 2.71 -3.59 22.45
C ALA A 304 3.23 -2.66 23.56
N GLU A 305 2.85 -1.38 23.53
CA GLU A 305 3.25 -0.37 24.53
C GLU A 305 2.71 -0.68 25.93
N ARG A 306 1.48 -1.20 26.06
CA ARG A 306 0.91 -1.64 27.33
C ARG A 306 1.52 -2.95 27.86
N GLY A 307 2.25 -3.67 27.02
CA GLY A 307 2.81 -4.98 27.37
C GLY A 307 1.78 -6.11 27.35
N ASP A 308 0.65 -5.94 26.67
CA ASP A 308 -0.41 -6.95 26.58
C ASP A 308 0.09 -8.23 25.86
N ALA A 309 1.00 -8.06 24.89
CA ALA A 309 1.64 -9.13 24.15
C ALA A 309 3.00 -8.68 23.59
N ALA A 310 3.89 -9.63 23.31
CA ALA A 310 5.15 -9.35 22.63
C ALA A 310 4.90 -8.92 21.18
N ILE A 311 5.74 -8.03 20.64
CA ILE A 311 5.65 -7.50 19.27
C ILE A 311 5.49 -8.62 18.23
N GLN A 312 6.28 -9.68 18.35
CA GLN A 312 6.26 -10.80 17.41
C GLN A 312 5.01 -11.66 17.54
N ASP A 313 4.42 -11.74 18.73
CA ASP A 313 3.18 -12.49 18.95
C ASP A 313 1.99 -11.72 18.40
N ILE A 314 1.97 -10.39 18.50
CA ILE A 314 0.97 -9.53 17.84
C ILE A 314 1.02 -9.71 16.33
N ASP A 315 2.23 -9.62 15.75
CA ASP A 315 2.41 -9.78 14.31
C ASP A 315 2.07 -11.20 13.84
N ALA A 316 2.49 -12.24 14.58
CA ALA A 316 2.16 -13.62 14.27
C ALA A 316 0.64 -13.89 14.37
N ALA A 317 -0.04 -13.32 15.37
CA ALA A 317 -1.48 -13.45 15.53
C ALA A 317 -2.24 -12.83 14.36
N MET A 318 -1.83 -11.65 13.88
CA MET A 318 -2.48 -11.01 12.73
C MET A 318 -2.18 -11.74 11.41
N CYS A 319 -0.97 -12.28 11.24
CA CYS A 319 -0.64 -13.08 10.06
C CYS A 319 -1.39 -14.42 10.03
N LEU A 320 -1.31 -15.20 11.11
CA LEU A 320 -1.82 -16.57 11.16
C LEU A 320 -3.31 -16.65 11.51
N GLY A 321 -3.82 -15.69 12.28
CA GLY A 321 -5.20 -15.63 12.74
C GLY A 321 -6.10 -14.78 11.83
N ALA A 322 -5.67 -13.57 11.48
CA ALA A 322 -6.43 -12.65 10.61
C ALA A 322 -6.04 -12.75 9.12
N GLY A 323 -5.05 -13.57 8.78
CA GLY A 323 -4.63 -13.79 7.39
C GLY A 323 -3.87 -12.62 6.76
N HIS A 324 -3.35 -11.69 7.55
CA HIS A 324 -2.58 -10.57 7.01
C HIS A 324 -1.28 -11.07 6.38
N PRO A 325 -0.85 -10.52 5.23
CA PRO A 325 0.42 -10.89 4.61
C PRO A 325 1.64 -10.44 5.44
N MET A 326 1.45 -9.43 6.28
CA MET A 326 2.47 -8.85 7.16
C MET A 326 1.82 -8.39 8.46
N GLY A 327 2.51 -8.61 9.58
CA GLY A 327 2.03 -8.17 10.88
C GLY A 327 1.99 -6.64 11.00
N PRO A 328 1.08 -6.06 11.79
CA PRO A 328 0.91 -4.61 11.86
C PRO A 328 2.15 -3.84 12.32
N LEU A 329 2.95 -4.34 13.28
CA LEU A 329 4.15 -3.61 13.71
C LEU A 329 5.26 -3.68 12.64
N GLN A 330 5.42 -4.84 12.00
CA GLN A 330 6.32 -4.98 10.85
C GLN A 330 5.87 -4.10 9.67
N LEU A 331 4.57 -4.00 9.42
CA LEU A 331 3.99 -3.17 8.37
C LEU A 331 4.17 -1.68 8.67
N ALA A 332 4.02 -1.25 9.92
CA ALA A 332 4.32 0.13 10.33
C ALA A 332 5.79 0.49 10.06
N ASP A 333 6.72 -0.42 10.39
CA ASP A 333 8.14 -0.25 10.05
C ASP A 333 8.41 -0.20 8.54
N TYR A 334 7.65 -0.96 7.74
CA TYR A 334 7.77 -0.98 6.29
C TYR A 334 7.26 0.31 5.65
N VAL A 335 6.11 0.81 6.11
CA VAL A 335 5.51 2.08 5.66
C VAL A 335 6.36 3.28 6.09
N GLY A 336 6.93 3.21 7.29
CA GLY A 336 7.72 4.28 7.91
C GLY A 336 6.98 4.90 9.09
N LEU A 337 7.62 4.90 10.25
CA LEU A 337 7.01 5.35 11.50
C LEU A 337 6.73 6.86 11.52
N ASP A 338 7.57 7.66 10.86
CA ASP A 338 7.34 9.09 10.65
C ASP A 338 6.14 9.35 9.75
N THR A 339 5.94 8.54 8.70
CA THR A 339 4.75 8.63 7.84
C THR A 339 3.48 8.36 8.65
N CYS A 340 3.47 7.26 9.43
CA CYS A 340 2.35 6.94 10.32
C CYS A 340 2.08 8.06 11.34
N LEU A 341 3.14 8.60 11.96
CA LEU A 341 3.02 9.68 12.93
C LEU A 341 2.46 10.96 12.31
N SER A 342 2.92 11.32 11.12
CA SER A 342 2.45 12.51 10.38
C SER A 342 0.95 12.42 10.10
N ILE A 343 0.49 11.27 9.57
CA ILE A 343 -0.92 11.02 9.28
C ILE A 343 -1.76 11.13 10.55
N LEU A 344 -1.38 10.40 11.61
CA LEU A 344 -2.14 10.39 12.86
C LEU A 344 -2.19 11.77 13.52
N LYS A 345 -1.09 12.53 13.52
CA LYS A 345 -1.09 13.91 14.04
C LYS A 345 -2.04 14.82 13.26
N GLY A 346 -2.01 14.73 11.92
CA GLY A 346 -2.92 15.50 11.07
C GLY A 346 -4.39 15.17 11.37
N TRP A 347 -4.71 13.88 11.51
CA TRP A 347 -6.08 13.44 11.81
C TRP A 347 -6.53 13.81 13.22
N CYS A 348 -5.68 13.64 14.24
CA CYS A 348 -6.03 14.04 15.61
C CYS A 348 -6.25 15.56 15.70
N ALA A 349 -5.48 16.36 14.96
CA ALA A 349 -5.64 17.80 14.95
C ALA A 349 -6.93 18.25 14.25
N GLN A 350 -7.32 17.60 13.15
CA GLN A 350 -8.55 17.94 12.42
C GLN A 350 -9.81 17.33 13.03
N TYR A 351 -9.70 16.18 13.69
CA TYR A 351 -10.82 15.39 14.21
C TYR A 351 -10.54 14.96 15.65
N PRO A 352 -10.47 15.92 16.60
CA PRO A 352 -10.07 15.65 17.99
C PRO A 352 -11.04 14.73 18.74
N ASP A 353 -12.31 14.67 18.30
CA ASP A 353 -13.36 13.90 18.94
C ASP A 353 -13.52 12.49 18.35
N GLU A 354 -12.75 12.12 17.33
CA GLU A 354 -12.80 10.77 16.72
C GLU A 354 -11.96 9.78 17.55
N PRO A 355 -12.57 8.85 18.30
CA PRO A 355 -11.84 8.00 19.24
C PRO A 355 -10.89 7.00 18.55
N ALA A 356 -11.14 6.68 17.28
CA ALA A 356 -10.24 5.83 16.52
C ALA A 356 -8.91 6.53 16.15
N PHE A 357 -8.84 7.85 16.26
CA PHE A 357 -7.65 8.63 15.96
C PHE A 357 -6.90 8.98 17.23
N PHE A 358 -5.74 8.35 17.40
CA PHE A 358 -4.83 8.68 18.48
C PHE A 358 -3.39 8.37 18.08
N VAL A 359 -2.44 9.04 18.74
CA VAL A 359 -1.01 8.85 18.52
C VAL A 359 -0.43 8.07 19.71
N PRO A 360 0.06 6.84 19.52
CA PRO A 360 0.77 6.12 20.57
C PRO A 360 2.04 6.87 21.02
N PRO A 361 2.29 7.05 22.34
CA PRO A 361 3.51 7.71 22.83
C PRO A 361 4.79 7.04 22.34
N SER A 362 4.82 5.71 22.28
CA SER A 362 5.97 4.94 21.77
C SER A 362 6.30 5.24 20.31
N LEU A 363 5.29 5.52 19.47
CA LEU A 363 5.49 5.94 18.09
C LEU A 363 6.21 7.29 18.02
N THR A 364 5.76 8.26 18.81
CA THR A 364 6.40 9.59 18.89
C THR A 364 7.85 9.47 19.37
N ALA A 365 8.10 8.67 20.41
CA ALA A 365 9.44 8.47 20.95
C ALA A 365 10.41 7.82 19.94
N LYS A 366 9.94 6.82 19.18
CA LYS A 366 10.76 6.17 18.14
C LYS A 366 11.12 7.11 17.00
N VAL A 367 10.16 7.89 16.51
CA VAL A 367 10.41 8.88 15.45
C VAL A 367 11.39 9.95 15.94
N ALA A 368 11.23 10.45 17.17
CA ALA A 368 12.16 11.41 17.77
C ALA A 368 13.59 10.84 17.91
N ALA A 369 13.73 9.53 18.09
CA ALA A 369 15.01 8.83 18.15
C ALA A 369 15.59 8.46 16.77
N GLY A 370 14.97 8.88 15.65
CA GLY A 370 15.40 8.54 14.29
C GLY A 370 15.17 7.08 13.90
N LYS A 371 14.37 6.33 14.68
CA LYS A 371 14.01 4.94 14.41
C LYS A 371 12.74 4.91 13.56
N LEU A 372 12.91 5.08 12.25
CA LEU A 372 11.84 5.24 11.27
C LEU A 372 11.36 3.94 10.63
N GLY A 373 11.88 2.78 11.07
CA GLY A 373 11.57 1.47 10.50
C GLY A 373 12.62 1.03 9.48
N ARG A 374 12.18 0.36 8.41
CA ARG A 374 13.07 -0.26 7.42
C ARG A 374 14.06 0.74 6.82
N LYS A 375 13.60 1.96 6.52
CA LYS A 375 14.41 2.99 5.85
C LYS A 375 15.56 3.56 6.69
N SER A 376 15.50 3.41 8.01
CA SER A 376 16.57 3.82 8.93
C SER A 376 17.29 2.63 9.57
N GLY A 377 17.00 1.40 9.12
CA GLY A 377 17.57 0.17 9.70
C GLY A 377 16.98 -0.25 11.05
N GLU A 378 16.10 0.53 11.65
CA GLU A 378 15.50 0.22 12.95
C GLU A 378 14.16 0.95 13.15
N GLY A 379 13.16 0.22 13.66
CA GLY A 379 11.87 0.73 14.12
C GLY A 379 11.40 -0.07 15.34
N TYR A 380 10.31 -0.82 15.22
CA TYR A 380 9.93 -1.90 16.16
C TYR A 380 10.79 -3.15 15.98
N TYR A 381 11.32 -3.36 14.78
CA TYR A 381 12.30 -4.38 14.46
C TYR A 381 13.65 -3.76 14.06
N VAL A 382 14.72 -4.55 14.17
CA VAL A 382 16.01 -4.22 13.53
C VAL A 382 16.00 -4.77 12.10
N TRP A 383 16.41 -3.95 11.15
CA TRP A 383 16.45 -4.24 9.72
C TRP A 383 17.89 -4.27 9.20
N GLY A 384 18.24 -5.30 8.42
CA GLY A 384 19.50 -5.37 7.67
C GLY A 384 19.24 -5.38 6.15
N ASP A 385 20.19 -5.87 5.34
CA ASP A 385 20.05 -6.02 3.87
C ASP A 385 19.05 -7.11 3.43
N GLY A 386 18.06 -7.42 4.27
CA GLY A 386 17.08 -8.49 4.07
C GLY A 386 15.79 -8.28 4.88
N PRO A 387 14.96 -9.32 5.06
CA PRO A 387 13.69 -9.23 5.79
C PRO A 387 13.93 -8.80 7.25
N ALA A 388 12.90 -8.21 7.87
CA ALA A 388 12.94 -7.78 9.29
C ALA A 388 13.59 -8.87 10.15
N SER A 389 14.54 -8.48 11.00
CA SER A 389 15.09 -9.44 11.96
C SER A 389 13.96 -9.91 12.88
N THR A 390 14.01 -11.17 13.31
CA THR A 390 13.07 -11.68 14.34
C THR A 390 13.32 -11.08 15.72
N LYS A 391 14.30 -10.18 15.84
CA LYS A 391 14.66 -9.50 17.08
C LYS A 391 13.92 -8.15 17.14
N PRO A 392 13.09 -7.94 18.18
CA PRO A 392 12.46 -6.66 18.41
C PRO A 392 13.52 -5.66 18.89
N SER A 393 13.37 -4.39 18.51
CA SER A 393 14.24 -3.32 18.96
C SER A 393 14.18 -3.19 20.49
N GLY A 394 15.33 -3.03 21.16
CA GLY A 394 15.37 -2.70 22.60
C GLY A 394 15.29 -3.88 23.58
N VAL A 395 15.25 -5.13 23.11
CA VAL A 395 15.45 -6.31 23.99
C VAL A 395 16.93 -6.69 23.98
N SER A 396 17.66 -6.31 25.03
CA SER A 396 18.99 -6.88 25.32
C SER A 396 18.83 -8.36 25.63
N GLY A 397 19.63 -9.21 24.96
CA GLY A 397 19.54 -10.67 25.04
C GLY A 397 20.00 -11.31 26.34
#